data_AF-A0A6L8IRF1-F1
#
_entry.id   AF-A0A6L8IRF1-F1
#
_cell.length_a   1.000
_cell.length_b   1.000
_cell.length_c   1.000
_cell.angle_alpha   90.00
_cell.angle_beta   90.00
_cell.angle_gamma   90.00
#
_symmetry.space_group_name_H-M   'P 1'
#
loop_
_entity.id
_entity.type
_entity.pdbx_description
1 polymer ?
#
loop_
_entity_poly.entity_id
_entity_poly.type
_entity_poly.pdbx_seq_one_letter_code
_entity_poly.pdbx_strand_id
1 'polypeptide(L)'
;MPLLIEFPVREQLGDMEKREFVNPLSLVNLPPEVGPEVLDVPDGSVDELLVRLADRGTDHDWAATSLVWLHEQGKLDGPQSQRLASLLWEGMGASGVPTVPGFYSFACMRLPRPPGIDPEPRVKEHLRSEIGAKMGSSGLADVLDELRQSAGEVSWSAADAFELLAQFRAWWDEHKPRLHWDLPMPFGSPAELTRRTIWRMVSALAAVLAKGTVVEDRGSKDALRDFISDLTVHGIPALRLELALTKGGDGRKQLIDRIAAGMSDSVHDNVVDALLAARFLATAATDEESRRDFEQVSTKLAEGVEWRHRPALVDRLRVAAGLVREHRWFVAPVTEASLLRGLACIQGEGSERVSGNDGDGVILTRASAASLAFELFRHYQKLGVKEPETVRRWQEICSDPNEFAEVRNAWATVSA
;
A
#
# COMPACT_ATOMS: atom_id res chain seq x y z
N MET A 1 -15.29 4.09 -22.19
CA MET A 1 -15.48 4.76 -20.89
C MET A 1 -16.80 5.52 -20.73
N PRO A 2 -17.44 6.13 -21.75
CA PRO A 2 -18.76 6.77 -21.60
C PRO A 2 -19.82 5.84 -20.97
N LEU A 3 -19.79 4.55 -21.37
CA LEU A 3 -20.65 3.48 -20.86
C LEU A 3 -20.54 3.19 -19.35
N LEU A 4 -19.45 3.59 -18.68
CA LEU A 4 -19.26 3.34 -17.25
C LEU A 4 -19.94 4.40 -16.37
N ILE A 5 -20.04 5.64 -16.88
CA ILE A 5 -20.73 6.75 -16.19
C ILE A 5 -22.25 6.58 -16.32
N GLU A 6 -22.71 6.12 -17.50
CA GLU A 6 -24.11 5.80 -17.77
C GLU A 6 -24.53 4.41 -17.28
N PHE A 7 -23.66 3.69 -16.58
CA PHE A 7 -23.93 2.32 -16.18
C PHE A 7 -25.19 2.27 -15.29
N PRO A 8 -26.19 1.44 -15.62
CA PRO A 8 -27.49 1.50 -14.97
C PRO A 8 -27.37 1.12 -13.51
N VAL A 9 -27.70 2.06 -12.64
CA VAL A 9 -27.89 1.80 -11.21
C VAL A 9 -29.13 0.95 -11.07
N ARG A 10 -28.98 -0.30 -10.60
CA ARG A 10 -30.13 -1.15 -10.32
C ARG A 10 -30.82 -0.65 -9.06
N GLU A 11 -32.03 -0.15 -9.22
CA GLU A 11 -32.89 0.21 -8.09
C GLU A 11 -33.26 -1.06 -7.30
N GLN A 12 -33.36 -0.95 -5.97
CA GLN A 12 -33.86 -2.00 -5.06
C GLN A 12 -32.98 -3.24 -4.90
N LEU A 13 -31.65 -3.09 -4.91
CA LEU A 13 -30.74 -4.18 -4.51
C LEU A 13 -30.84 -4.45 -3.00
N GLY A 14 -30.92 -5.72 -2.61
CA GLY A 14 -30.73 -6.16 -1.22
C GLY A 14 -29.29 -5.96 -0.75
N ASP A 15 -29.05 -6.01 0.56
CA ASP A 15 -27.73 -5.69 1.15
C ASP A 15 -26.58 -6.59 0.64
N MET A 16 -26.86 -7.85 0.29
CA MET A 16 -25.86 -8.72 -0.33
C MET A 16 -25.57 -8.32 -1.79
N GLU A 17 -26.61 -8.01 -2.55
CA GLU A 17 -26.47 -7.64 -3.96
C GLU A 17 -25.75 -6.30 -4.12
N LYS A 18 -25.93 -5.37 -3.18
CA LYS A 18 -25.14 -4.12 -3.11
C LYS A 18 -23.63 -4.37 -2.93
N ARG A 19 -23.23 -5.46 -2.28
CA ARG A 19 -21.81 -5.82 -2.12
C ARG A 19 -21.22 -6.46 -3.38
N GLU A 20 -22.06 -7.11 -4.18
CA GLU A 20 -21.65 -7.73 -5.44
C GLU A 20 -21.65 -6.73 -6.60
N PHE A 21 -22.54 -5.72 -6.55
CA PHE A 21 -22.71 -4.71 -7.59
C PHE A 21 -22.02 -3.40 -7.21
N VAL A 22 -20.70 -3.47 -7.06
CA VAL A 22 -19.86 -2.28 -6.78
C VAL A 22 -19.78 -1.38 -8.01
N ASN A 23 -19.71 -0.07 -7.79
CA ASN A 23 -19.48 0.89 -8.86
C ASN A 23 -18.17 0.55 -9.59
N PRO A 24 -18.18 0.25 -10.91
CA PRO A 24 -16.98 -0.12 -11.66
C PRO A 24 -15.86 0.92 -11.58
N LEU A 25 -16.18 2.20 -11.42
CA LEU A 25 -15.19 3.27 -11.28
C LEU A 25 -14.37 3.14 -10.00
N SER A 26 -14.89 2.47 -8.95
CA SER A 26 -14.11 2.16 -7.74
C SER A 26 -13.03 1.09 -8.00
N LEU A 27 -13.12 0.36 -9.10
CA LEU A 27 -12.16 -0.67 -9.51
C LEU A 27 -11.19 -0.19 -10.60
N VAL A 28 -11.45 0.98 -11.20
CA VAL A 28 -10.66 1.54 -12.30
C VAL A 28 -9.77 2.66 -11.77
N ASN A 29 -8.48 2.40 -11.72
CA ASN A 29 -7.48 3.41 -11.38
C ASN A 29 -6.69 3.78 -12.65
N LEU A 30 -6.94 4.98 -13.20
CA LEU A 30 -6.23 5.46 -14.38
C LEU A 30 -4.89 6.06 -13.94
N PRO A 31 -3.76 5.70 -14.58
CA PRO A 31 -2.49 6.35 -14.31
C PRO A 31 -2.59 7.85 -14.61
N PRO A 32 -1.86 8.71 -13.87
CA PRO A 32 -1.86 10.17 -14.12
C PRO A 32 -1.34 10.56 -15.50
N GLU A 33 -0.71 9.62 -16.22
CA GLU A 33 -0.25 9.77 -17.60
C GLU A 33 -1.37 9.65 -18.64
N VAL A 34 -2.51 9.02 -18.28
CA VAL A 34 -3.73 9.05 -19.08
C VAL A 34 -4.37 10.41 -18.85
N GLY A 35 -4.01 11.37 -19.71
CA GLY A 35 -4.51 12.74 -19.61
C GLY A 35 -6.04 12.81 -19.62
N PRO A 36 -6.64 13.88 -19.05
CA PRO A 36 -8.09 14.02 -18.97
C PRO A 36 -8.76 13.96 -20.35
N GLU A 37 -8.05 14.28 -21.43
CA GLU A 37 -8.57 14.34 -22.81
C GLU A 37 -9.10 12.99 -23.35
N VAL A 38 -8.70 11.85 -22.78
CA VAL A 38 -9.17 10.51 -23.23
C VAL A 38 -10.58 10.18 -22.72
N LEU A 39 -11.08 10.94 -21.75
CA LEU A 39 -12.36 10.71 -21.08
C LEU A 39 -13.45 11.61 -21.65
N ASP A 40 -14.30 11.05 -22.50
CA ASP A 40 -15.54 11.70 -22.93
C ASP A 40 -16.63 11.51 -21.87
N VAL A 41 -17.14 12.64 -21.34
CA VAL A 41 -18.19 12.69 -20.31
C VAL A 41 -19.40 13.34 -20.98
N PRO A 42 -20.56 12.67 -21.06
CA PRO A 42 -21.71 13.24 -21.73
C PRO A 42 -22.18 14.55 -21.07
N ASP A 43 -22.61 15.49 -21.90
CA ASP A 43 -23.11 16.79 -21.45
C ASP A 43 -24.26 16.62 -20.46
N GLY A 44 -24.17 17.31 -19.31
CA GLY A 44 -25.21 17.29 -18.27
C GLY A 44 -25.14 16.09 -17.31
N SER A 45 -24.38 15.03 -17.59
CA SER A 45 -24.30 13.86 -16.69
C SER A 45 -23.74 14.21 -15.30
N VAL A 46 -22.78 15.14 -15.22
CA VAL A 46 -22.24 15.60 -13.93
C VAL A 46 -23.31 16.30 -13.09
N ASP A 47 -24.13 17.15 -13.71
CA ASP A 47 -25.19 17.87 -13.01
C ASP A 47 -26.29 16.92 -12.54
N GLU A 48 -26.65 15.91 -13.33
CA GLU A 48 -27.55 14.84 -12.90
C GLU A 48 -27.01 14.07 -11.70
N LEU A 49 -25.73 13.71 -11.70
CA LEU A 49 -25.10 13.04 -10.57
C LEU A 49 -25.11 13.95 -9.33
N LEU A 50 -24.87 15.26 -9.48
CA LEU A 50 -24.95 16.22 -8.37
C LEU A 50 -26.36 16.32 -7.78
N VAL A 51 -27.40 16.24 -8.62
CA VAL A 51 -28.80 16.16 -8.15
C VAL A 51 -29.03 14.87 -7.36
N ARG A 52 -28.61 13.72 -7.89
CA ARG A 52 -28.77 12.41 -7.21
C ARG A 52 -28.02 12.36 -5.87
N LEU A 53 -26.84 12.96 -5.80
CA LEU A 53 -26.08 13.08 -4.55
C LEU A 53 -26.85 13.90 -3.51
N ALA A 54 -27.44 15.02 -3.94
CA ALA A 54 -28.21 15.92 -3.06
C ALA A 54 -29.50 15.28 -2.53
N ASP A 55 -30.16 14.44 -3.32
CA ASP A 55 -31.42 13.79 -2.94
C ASP A 55 -31.27 12.76 -1.80
N ARG A 56 -30.04 12.32 -1.50
CA ARG A 56 -29.70 11.32 -0.46
C ARG A 56 -30.55 10.04 -0.53
N GLY A 57 -30.98 9.68 -1.74
CA GLY A 57 -31.73 8.45 -2.03
C GLY A 57 -30.85 7.21 -2.11
N THR A 58 -31.38 6.13 -2.72
CA THR A 58 -30.67 4.84 -2.91
C THR A 58 -29.38 4.98 -3.72
N ASP A 59 -29.29 6.02 -4.54
CA ASP A 59 -28.19 6.21 -5.50
C ASP A 59 -27.11 7.16 -4.96
N HIS A 60 -27.24 7.62 -3.71
CA HIS A 60 -26.33 8.57 -3.09
C HIS A 60 -24.87 8.11 -3.15
N ASP A 61 -24.63 6.86 -2.76
CA ASP A 61 -23.31 6.21 -2.74
C ASP A 61 -22.69 6.08 -4.14
N TRP A 62 -23.52 5.74 -5.13
CA TRP A 62 -23.10 5.63 -6.52
C TRP A 62 -22.72 6.99 -7.10
N ALA A 63 -23.56 8.00 -6.84
CA ALA A 63 -23.33 9.37 -7.28
C ALA A 63 -22.07 9.94 -6.63
N ALA A 64 -21.87 9.72 -5.32
CA ALA A 64 -20.67 10.15 -4.59
C ALA A 64 -19.41 9.53 -5.20
N THR A 65 -19.39 8.21 -5.39
CA THR A 65 -18.24 7.48 -5.96
C THR A 65 -17.90 7.99 -7.36
N SER A 66 -18.92 8.16 -8.21
CA SER A 66 -18.74 8.60 -9.60
C SER A 66 -18.23 10.04 -9.67
N LEU A 67 -18.79 10.95 -8.87
CA LEU A 67 -18.40 12.36 -8.83
C LEU A 67 -16.99 12.55 -8.27
N VAL A 68 -16.61 11.79 -7.23
CA VAL A 68 -15.24 11.82 -6.69
C VAL A 68 -14.25 11.31 -7.72
N TRP A 69 -14.55 10.20 -8.39
CA TRP A 69 -13.68 9.68 -9.44
C TRP A 69 -13.52 10.70 -10.59
N LEU A 70 -14.62 11.30 -11.06
CA LEU A 70 -14.59 12.35 -12.09
C LEU A 70 -13.80 13.59 -11.64
N HIS A 71 -13.88 13.94 -10.35
CA HIS A 71 -13.08 15.02 -9.78
C HIS A 71 -11.58 14.70 -9.83
N GLU A 72 -11.17 13.50 -9.44
CA GLU A 72 -9.77 13.06 -9.51
C GLU A 72 -9.24 13.04 -10.94
N GLN A 73 -10.11 12.82 -11.94
CA GLN A 73 -9.77 12.92 -13.37
C GLN A 73 -9.84 14.35 -13.94
N GLY A 74 -10.09 15.37 -13.11
CA GLY A 74 -10.14 16.76 -13.54
C GLY A 74 -11.32 17.11 -14.45
N LYS A 75 -12.45 16.40 -14.32
CA LYS A 75 -13.64 16.54 -15.18
C LYS A 75 -14.74 17.45 -14.66
N LEU A 76 -14.60 17.95 -13.44
CA LEU A 76 -15.55 18.91 -12.88
C LEU A 76 -15.04 20.33 -13.13
N ASP A 77 -15.93 21.20 -13.58
CA ASP A 77 -15.64 22.64 -13.61
C ASP A 77 -15.66 23.26 -12.19
N GLY A 78 -15.30 24.54 -12.09
CA GLY A 78 -15.25 25.25 -10.81
C GLY A 78 -16.58 25.22 -10.04
N PRO A 79 -17.70 25.62 -10.65
CA PRO A 79 -19.03 25.53 -10.03
C PRO A 79 -19.43 24.11 -9.58
N GLN A 80 -19.21 23.09 -10.42
CA GLN A 80 -19.52 21.69 -10.10
C GLN A 80 -18.66 21.20 -8.94
N SER A 81 -17.37 21.54 -8.92
CA SER A 81 -16.46 21.20 -7.83
C SER A 81 -16.87 21.84 -6.50
N GLN A 82 -17.31 23.10 -6.53
CA GLN A 82 -17.84 23.78 -5.33
C GLN A 82 -19.14 23.14 -4.84
N ARG A 83 -20.04 22.74 -5.75
CA ARG A 83 -21.27 22.06 -5.38
C ARG A 83 -21.01 20.68 -4.78
N LEU A 84 -20.09 19.92 -5.37
CA LEU A 84 -19.63 18.65 -4.81
C LEU A 84 -19.04 18.84 -3.41
N ALA A 85 -18.23 19.89 -3.20
CA ALA A 85 -17.67 20.22 -1.90
C ALA A 85 -18.77 20.43 -0.85
N SER A 86 -19.78 21.24 -1.11
CA SER A 86 -20.85 21.46 -0.14
C SER A 86 -21.58 20.14 0.17
N LEU A 87 -21.93 19.35 -0.84
CA LEU A 87 -22.69 18.11 -0.67
C LEU A 87 -21.93 17.03 0.13
N LEU A 88 -20.63 16.85 -0.13
CA LEU A 88 -19.80 15.89 0.61
C LEU A 88 -19.66 16.28 2.09
N TRP A 89 -19.50 17.57 2.36
CA TRP A 89 -19.19 18.07 3.70
C TRP A 89 -20.45 18.40 4.55
N GLU A 90 -21.62 18.60 3.95
CA GLU A 90 -22.89 18.77 4.68
C GLU A 90 -23.41 17.44 5.29
N GLY A 91 -22.88 16.29 4.85
CA GLY A 91 -23.35 14.95 5.22
C GLY A 91 -22.57 14.20 6.29
N MET A 92 -21.53 14.80 6.87
CA MET A 92 -20.47 14.09 7.62
C MET A 92 -20.88 13.34 8.91
N GLY A 93 -22.14 13.44 9.35
CA GLY A 93 -22.61 12.71 10.54
C GLY A 93 -21.69 12.86 11.76
N ALA A 94 -21.55 11.78 12.54
CA ALA A 94 -20.70 11.75 13.74
C ALA A 94 -19.20 11.56 13.45
N SER A 95 -18.83 11.06 12.26
CA SER A 95 -17.42 10.84 11.88
C SER A 95 -16.68 12.13 11.60
N GLY A 96 -17.39 13.19 11.23
CA GLY A 96 -16.80 14.50 10.95
C GLY A 96 -15.93 14.53 9.69
N VAL A 97 -15.95 13.47 8.88
CA VAL A 97 -15.29 13.33 7.57
C VAL A 97 -16.28 12.78 6.54
N PRO A 98 -16.19 13.16 5.25
CA PRO A 98 -17.02 12.58 4.19
C PRO A 98 -16.77 11.08 4.04
N THR A 99 -17.85 10.29 3.98
CA THR A 99 -17.78 8.85 3.69
C THR A 99 -18.16 8.63 2.23
N VAL A 100 -17.23 8.10 1.42
CA VAL A 100 -17.47 7.77 0.01
C VAL A 100 -17.13 6.29 -0.20
N PRO A 101 -18.08 5.46 -0.63
CA PRO A 101 -17.82 4.03 -0.85
C PRO A 101 -16.66 3.79 -1.82
N GLY A 102 -15.80 2.83 -1.48
CA GLY A 102 -14.60 2.52 -2.25
C GLY A 102 -13.41 3.45 -2.01
N PHE A 103 -13.57 4.50 -1.21
CA PHE A 103 -12.48 5.40 -0.82
C PHE A 103 -12.19 5.30 0.67
N TYR A 104 -10.91 5.43 1.03
CA TYR A 104 -10.51 5.66 2.42
C TYR A 104 -10.95 7.04 2.89
N SER A 105 -11.20 7.21 4.19
CA SER A 105 -11.57 8.51 4.78
C SER A 105 -10.51 9.58 4.55
N PHE A 106 -9.22 9.22 4.54
CA PHE A 106 -8.14 10.18 4.26
C PHE A 106 -8.14 10.71 2.82
N ALA A 107 -8.87 10.08 1.88
CA ALA A 107 -9.01 10.61 0.52
C ALA A 107 -9.62 12.04 0.53
N CYS A 108 -10.39 12.40 1.56
CA CYS A 108 -10.92 13.75 1.73
C CYS A 108 -9.84 14.85 1.80
N MET A 109 -8.57 14.50 2.04
CA MET A 109 -7.44 15.42 1.93
C MET A 109 -7.28 16.01 0.52
N ARG A 110 -7.69 15.26 -0.51
CA ARG A 110 -7.60 15.62 -1.94
C ARG A 110 -8.93 16.07 -2.56
N LEU A 111 -10.04 15.91 -1.84
CA LEU A 111 -11.39 16.24 -2.33
C LEU A 111 -11.70 17.74 -2.22
N PRO A 112 -12.65 18.27 -3.02
CA PRO A 112 -13.01 19.66 -2.92
C PRO A 112 -13.71 19.91 -1.58
N ARG A 113 -13.45 21.08 -0.99
CA ARG A 113 -13.90 21.41 0.37
C ARG A 113 -14.37 22.85 0.51
N PRO A 114 -15.39 23.11 1.34
CA PRO A 114 -15.77 24.46 1.73
C PRO A 114 -14.60 25.25 2.37
N PRO A 115 -14.57 26.58 2.22
CA PRO A 115 -13.59 27.42 2.91
C PRO A 115 -13.65 27.25 4.43
N GLY A 116 -12.48 27.19 5.08
CA GLY A 116 -12.37 27.11 6.54
C GLY A 116 -12.44 25.69 7.11
N ILE A 117 -12.64 24.66 6.28
CA ILE A 117 -12.55 23.27 6.70
C ILE A 117 -11.11 22.77 6.58
N ASP A 118 -10.55 22.36 7.70
CA ASP A 118 -9.30 21.60 7.76
C ASP A 118 -9.61 20.09 7.89
N PRO A 119 -9.36 19.28 6.85
CA PRO A 119 -9.63 17.84 6.88
C PRO A 119 -8.67 17.06 7.78
N GLU A 120 -7.43 17.53 7.97
CA GLU A 120 -6.38 16.72 8.58
C GLU A 120 -6.70 16.33 10.04
N PRO A 121 -7.09 17.26 10.93
CA PRO A 121 -7.44 16.92 12.31
C PRO A 121 -8.64 15.97 12.39
N ARG A 122 -9.59 16.10 11.46
CA ARG A 122 -10.81 15.29 11.41
C ARG A 122 -10.51 13.84 11.03
N VAL A 123 -9.64 13.64 10.03
CA VAL A 123 -9.18 12.31 9.62
C VAL A 123 -8.42 11.62 10.76
N LYS A 124 -7.52 12.34 11.45
CA LYS A 124 -6.79 11.79 12.59
C LYS A 124 -7.72 11.33 13.71
N GLU A 125 -8.69 12.17 14.07
CA GLU A 125 -9.69 11.83 15.11
C GLU A 125 -10.59 10.67 14.68
N HIS A 126 -11.03 10.66 13.43
CA HIS A 126 -11.84 9.57 12.89
C HIS A 126 -11.11 8.23 12.96
N LEU A 127 -9.86 8.15 12.47
CA LEU A 127 -9.06 6.93 12.51
C LEU A 127 -8.76 6.51 13.95
N ARG A 128 -8.46 7.45 14.85
CA ARG A 128 -8.27 7.18 16.29
C ARG A 128 -9.52 6.53 16.89
N SER A 129 -10.69 7.12 16.64
CA SER A 129 -11.96 6.63 17.15
C SER A 129 -12.30 5.24 16.60
N GLU A 130 -12.15 5.03 15.29
CA GLU A 130 -12.42 3.75 14.63
C GLU A 130 -11.47 2.65 15.09
N ILE A 131 -10.18 2.95 15.30
CA ILE A 131 -9.23 2.00 15.89
C ILE A 131 -9.74 1.56 17.25
N GLY A 132 -10.02 2.52 18.14
CA GLY A 132 -10.52 2.24 19.49
C GLY A 132 -11.82 1.42 19.49
N ALA A 133 -12.79 1.79 18.65
CA ALA A 133 -14.08 1.12 18.55
C ALA A 133 -13.98 -0.30 17.97
N LYS A 134 -13.03 -0.53 17.05
CA LYS A 134 -12.85 -1.83 16.38
C LYS A 134 -11.80 -2.72 17.03
N MET A 135 -11.18 -2.30 18.13
CA MET A 135 -10.26 -3.17 18.88
C MET A 135 -10.91 -4.51 19.21
N GLY A 136 -10.36 -5.60 18.67
CA GLY A 136 -10.90 -6.96 18.84
C GLY A 136 -12.02 -7.37 17.88
N SER A 137 -12.33 -6.56 16.86
CA SER A 137 -13.28 -6.88 15.79
C SER A 137 -12.58 -7.21 14.46
N SER A 138 -13.29 -7.87 13.55
CA SER A 138 -12.79 -8.18 12.20
C SER A 138 -12.47 -6.94 11.37
N GLY A 139 -13.14 -5.80 11.63
CA GLY A 139 -12.96 -4.56 10.87
C GLY A 139 -11.70 -3.76 11.24
N LEU A 140 -10.96 -4.16 12.29
CA LEU A 140 -9.70 -3.49 12.66
C LEU A 140 -8.64 -3.61 11.55
N ALA A 141 -8.68 -4.70 10.79
CA ALA A 141 -7.80 -4.96 9.66
C ALA A 141 -7.78 -3.81 8.65
N ASP A 142 -8.97 -3.35 8.27
CA ASP A 142 -9.15 -2.35 7.22
C ASP A 142 -8.76 -0.96 7.72
N VAL A 143 -9.09 -0.65 8.98
CA VAL A 143 -8.72 0.62 9.62
C VAL A 143 -7.20 0.74 9.83
N LEU A 144 -6.52 -0.35 10.20
CA LEU A 144 -5.05 -0.35 10.31
C LEU A 144 -4.37 -0.19 8.94
N ASP A 145 -4.95 -0.76 7.90
CA ASP A 145 -4.44 -0.57 6.55
C ASP A 145 -4.67 0.86 6.05
N GLU A 146 -5.83 1.43 6.36
CA GLU A 146 -6.13 2.84 6.12
C GLU A 146 -5.15 3.76 6.86
N LEU A 147 -4.91 3.54 8.16
CA LEU A 147 -3.93 4.29 8.94
C LEU A 147 -2.54 4.23 8.29
N ARG A 148 -2.11 3.03 7.88
CA ARG A 148 -0.82 2.81 7.21
C ARG A 148 -0.72 3.63 5.91
N GLN A 149 -1.78 3.66 5.11
CA GLN A 149 -1.81 4.41 3.84
C GLN A 149 -1.93 5.93 4.06
N SER A 150 -2.66 6.35 5.10
CA SER A 150 -2.84 7.76 5.45
C SER A 150 -1.52 8.48 5.73
N ALA A 151 -0.48 7.77 6.19
CA ALA A 151 0.87 8.33 6.37
C ALA A 151 1.48 8.88 5.05
N GLY A 152 0.88 8.55 3.90
CA GLY A 152 1.16 9.15 2.60
C GLY A 152 0.78 10.63 2.51
N GLU A 153 -0.36 11.01 3.10
CA GLU A 153 -1.10 12.26 2.84
C GLU A 153 -1.39 13.08 4.11
N VAL A 154 -1.37 12.45 5.29
CA VAL A 154 -1.66 13.05 6.60
C VAL A 154 -0.37 13.26 7.39
N SER A 155 -0.21 14.44 7.99
CA SER A 155 0.99 14.81 8.74
C SER A 155 0.94 14.32 10.19
N TRP A 156 1.26 13.06 10.44
CA TRP A 156 1.25 12.50 11.79
C TRP A 156 2.37 13.05 12.68
N SER A 157 2.04 13.46 13.90
CA SER A 157 3.00 13.96 14.89
C SER A 157 3.58 12.85 15.77
N ALA A 158 4.60 13.19 16.57
CA ALA A 158 5.10 12.30 17.62
C ALA A 158 4.03 11.94 18.64
N ALA A 159 3.26 12.93 19.10
CA ALA A 159 2.19 12.71 20.05
C ALA A 159 1.15 11.70 19.51
N ASP A 160 0.74 11.86 18.25
CA ASP A 160 -0.21 10.93 17.61
C ASP A 160 0.36 9.49 17.57
N ALA A 161 1.64 9.34 17.20
CA ALA A 161 2.29 8.04 17.13
C ALA A 161 2.40 7.36 18.50
N PHE A 162 2.69 8.12 19.56
CA PHE A 162 2.83 7.57 20.91
C PHE A 162 1.49 7.28 21.58
N GLU A 163 0.43 7.99 21.20
CA GLU A 163 -0.93 7.63 21.57
C GLU A 163 -1.35 6.30 20.93
N LEU A 164 -1.08 6.11 19.63
CA LEU A 164 -1.29 4.85 18.93
C LEU A 164 -0.46 3.71 19.55
N LEU A 165 0.81 3.97 19.87
CA LEU A 165 1.68 3.00 20.54
C LEU A 165 1.08 2.56 21.88
N ALA A 166 0.55 3.49 22.68
CA ALA A 166 -0.08 3.14 23.96
C ALA A 166 -1.30 2.22 23.77
N GLN A 167 -2.16 2.53 22.79
CA GLN A 167 -3.31 1.68 22.47
C GLN A 167 -2.89 0.28 21.98
N PHE A 168 -1.91 0.21 21.07
CA PHE A 168 -1.41 -1.06 20.53
C PHE A 168 -0.70 -1.90 21.59
N ARG A 169 0.04 -1.25 22.50
CA ARG A 169 0.69 -1.93 23.63
C ARG A 169 -0.32 -2.51 24.61
N ALA A 170 -1.37 -1.76 24.96
CA ALA A 170 -2.44 -2.27 25.83
C ALA A 170 -3.10 -3.52 25.23
N TRP A 171 -3.40 -3.49 23.93
CA TRP A 171 -3.94 -4.65 23.23
C TRP A 171 -2.96 -5.81 23.21
N TRP A 172 -1.70 -5.54 22.89
CA TRP A 172 -0.64 -6.55 22.85
C TRP A 172 -0.46 -7.24 24.20
N ASP A 173 -0.43 -6.50 25.30
CA ASP A 173 -0.26 -7.05 26.64
C ASP A 173 -1.42 -7.98 27.03
N GLU A 174 -2.65 -7.66 26.60
CA GLU A 174 -3.81 -8.52 26.80
C GLU A 174 -3.77 -9.80 25.94
N HIS A 175 -3.23 -9.70 24.72
CA HIS A 175 -3.37 -10.76 23.70
C HIS A 175 -2.13 -11.64 23.53
N LYS A 176 -0.93 -11.17 23.90
CA LYS A 176 0.33 -11.94 23.76
C LYS A 176 0.34 -13.29 24.49
N PRO A 177 -0.41 -13.52 25.59
CA PRO A 177 -0.55 -14.87 26.12
C PRO A 177 -1.13 -15.85 25.08
N ARG A 178 -1.97 -15.43 24.14
CA ARG A 178 -2.55 -16.38 23.16
C ARG A 178 -1.51 -17.00 22.22
N LEU A 179 -0.30 -16.44 22.14
CA LEU A 179 0.77 -16.96 21.28
C LEU A 179 1.37 -18.28 21.77
N HIS A 180 1.13 -18.68 23.02
CA HIS A 180 1.57 -19.98 23.53
C HIS A 180 0.56 -21.11 23.29
N TRP A 181 -0.57 -20.84 22.61
CA TRP A 181 -1.58 -21.85 22.26
C TRP A 181 -1.32 -22.42 20.86
N ASP A 182 -1.28 -23.75 20.78
CA ASP A 182 -1.23 -24.60 19.59
C ASP A 182 -0.05 -24.40 18.62
N LEU A 183 1.00 -25.22 18.81
CA LEU A 183 1.93 -25.58 17.73
C LEU A 183 1.61 -27.01 17.26
N PRO A 184 1.37 -27.25 15.95
CA PRO A 184 1.37 -26.28 14.85
C PRO A 184 0.15 -25.34 14.89
N MET A 185 0.32 -24.06 14.53
CA MET A 185 -0.76 -23.07 14.50
C MET A 185 -1.68 -23.32 13.29
N PRO A 186 -2.91 -23.80 13.47
CA PRO A 186 -3.86 -23.93 12.36
C PRO A 186 -4.26 -22.54 11.85
N PHE A 187 -4.65 -22.46 10.58
CA PHE A 187 -5.25 -21.25 10.01
C PHE A 187 -6.48 -20.82 10.81
N GLY A 188 -6.59 -19.54 11.14
CA GLY A 188 -7.69 -19.00 11.94
C GLY A 188 -7.59 -19.29 13.44
N SER A 189 -6.47 -19.84 13.91
CA SER A 189 -6.23 -20.03 15.34
C SER A 189 -6.10 -18.68 16.07
N PRO A 190 -6.43 -18.62 17.37
CA PRO A 190 -6.23 -17.40 18.15
C PRO A 190 -4.79 -16.86 18.07
N ALA A 191 -3.79 -17.74 18.01
CA ALA A 191 -2.39 -17.38 17.92
C ALA A 191 -2.02 -16.78 16.55
N GLU A 192 -2.52 -17.36 15.44
CA GLU A 192 -2.33 -16.82 14.09
C GLU A 192 -3.02 -15.45 13.92
N LEU A 193 -4.27 -15.32 14.36
CA LEU A 193 -5.00 -14.05 14.33
C LEU A 193 -4.31 -12.97 15.19
N THR A 194 -3.79 -13.35 16.36
CA THR A 194 -3.03 -12.43 17.23
C THR A 194 -1.76 -11.95 16.53
N ARG A 195 -0.98 -12.89 15.95
CA ARG A 195 0.25 -12.58 15.20
C ARG A 195 -0.02 -11.67 14.00
N ARG A 196 -1.07 -11.95 13.23
CA ARG A 196 -1.47 -11.14 12.07
C ARG A 196 -1.91 -9.73 12.47
N THR A 197 -2.65 -9.62 13.57
CA THR A 197 -3.16 -8.32 14.06
C THR A 197 -2.02 -7.45 14.57
N ILE A 198 -1.12 -7.99 15.42
CA ILE A 198 0.03 -7.21 15.90
C ILE A 198 0.94 -6.80 14.75
N TRP A 199 1.14 -7.67 13.76
CA TRP A 199 1.94 -7.33 12.59
C TRP A 199 1.35 -6.14 11.82
N ARG A 200 0.02 -6.08 11.65
CA ARG A 200 -0.65 -4.92 11.03
C ARG A 200 -0.49 -3.64 11.86
N MET A 201 -0.61 -3.73 13.19
CA MET A 201 -0.38 -2.60 14.09
C MET A 201 1.05 -2.06 13.98
N VAL A 202 2.05 -2.94 14.02
CA VAL A 202 3.48 -2.60 13.84
C VAL A 202 3.69 -1.97 12.45
N SER A 203 3.02 -2.45 11.40
CA SER A 203 3.11 -1.87 10.05
C SER A 203 2.53 -0.46 9.98
N ALA A 204 1.36 -0.24 10.58
CA ALA A 204 0.71 1.07 10.62
C ALA A 204 1.54 2.07 11.44
N LEU A 205 1.99 1.67 12.64
CA LEU A 205 2.82 2.52 13.50
C LEU A 205 4.16 2.87 12.84
N ALA A 206 4.81 1.93 12.16
CA ALA A 206 6.05 2.20 11.44
C ALA A 206 5.86 3.22 10.30
N ALA A 207 4.76 3.11 9.55
CA ALA A 207 4.44 4.07 8.49
C ALA A 207 4.24 5.50 9.04
N VAL A 208 3.50 5.61 10.14
CA VAL A 208 3.29 6.86 10.88
C VAL A 208 4.62 7.46 11.36
N LEU A 209 5.49 6.63 11.95
CA LEU A 209 6.79 7.08 12.47
C LEU A 209 7.80 7.43 11.37
N ALA A 210 7.73 6.80 10.19
CA ALA A 210 8.72 6.97 9.13
C ALA A 210 8.73 8.39 8.55
N LYS A 211 7.57 9.01 8.35
CA LYS A 211 7.38 10.22 7.53
C LYS A 211 7.68 11.59 8.16
N GLY A 212 8.19 11.65 9.40
CA GLY A 212 8.58 12.95 9.97
C GLY A 212 8.58 13.02 11.48
N THR A 213 8.08 11.99 12.15
CA THR A 213 8.15 11.90 13.60
C THR A 213 9.59 11.68 14.04
N VAL A 214 10.25 12.75 14.48
CA VAL A 214 11.52 12.64 15.22
C VAL A 214 11.15 12.34 16.66
N VAL A 215 11.50 11.14 17.11
CA VAL A 215 11.39 10.78 18.52
C VAL A 215 12.64 11.32 19.21
N GLU A 216 12.59 12.53 19.74
CA GLU A 216 13.74 13.15 20.39
C GLU A 216 13.81 12.84 21.88
N ASP A 217 12.65 12.83 22.54
CA ASP A 217 12.58 12.67 23.98
C ASP A 217 12.92 11.25 24.43
N ARG A 218 13.64 11.16 25.55
CA ARG A 218 14.16 9.90 26.07
C ARG A 218 13.04 8.94 26.48
N GLY A 219 11.95 9.46 27.03
CA GLY A 219 10.82 8.63 27.51
C GLY A 219 10.15 7.88 26.36
N SER A 220 9.89 8.58 25.25
CA SER A 220 9.34 8.01 24.03
C SER A 220 10.28 7.00 23.36
N LYS A 221 11.60 7.30 23.32
CA LYS A 221 12.60 6.34 22.82
C LYS A 221 12.61 5.06 23.66
N ASP A 222 12.58 5.19 24.98
CA ASP A 222 12.59 4.06 25.91
C ASP A 222 11.29 3.25 25.78
N ALA A 223 10.13 3.90 25.71
CA ALA A 223 8.84 3.24 25.52
C ALA A 223 8.75 2.44 24.21
N LEU A 224 9.26 3.00 23.11
CA LEU A 224 9.30 2.31 21.81
C LEU A 224 10.31 1.16 21.84
N ARG A 225 11.48 1.34 22.46
CA ARG A 225 12.49 0.27 22.60
C ARG A 225 11.96 -0.89 23.43
N ASP A 226 11.27 -0.61 24.54
CA ASP A 226 10.65 -1.64 25.38
C ASP A 226 9.61 -2.44 24.60
N PHE A 227 8.77 -1.76 23.82
CA PHE A 227 7.77 -2.43 22.98
C PHE A 227 8.41 -3.32 21.91
N ILE A 228 9.44 -2.82 21.21
CA ILE A 228 10.20 -3.60 20.23
C ILE A 228 10.86 -4.83 20.87
N SER A 229 11.44 -4.65 22.06
CA SER A 229 12.07 -5.75 22.80
C SER A 229 11.05 -6.83 23.16
N ASP A 230 9.87 -6.44 23.64
CA ASP A 230 8.80 -7.37 24.00
C ASP A 230 8.29 -8.14 22.76
N LEU A 231 8.06 -7.45 21.64
CA LEU A 231 7.71 -8.08 20.37
C LEU A 231 8.75 -9.12 19.92
N THR A 232 10.03 -8.76 20.03
CA THR A 232 11.15 -9.62 19.60
C THR A 232 11.25 -10.88 20.47
N VAL A 233 11.07 -10.77 21.79
CA VAL A 233 11.03 -11.93 22.71
C VAL A 233 9.92 -12.92 22.33
N HIS A 234 8.81 -12.41 21.79
CA HIS A 234 7.68 -13.21 21.31
C HIS A 234 7.77 -13.60 19.82
N GLY A 235 8.94 -13.40 19.17
CA GLY A 235 9.18 -13.79 17.79
C GLY A 235 8.39 -12.98 16.77
N ILE A 236 8.04 -11.73 17.10
CA ILE A 236 7.43 -10.75 16.18
C ILE A 236 8.53 -9.81 15.68
N PRO A 237 8.86 -9.83 14.37
CA PRO A 237 9.87 -8.92 13.80
C PRO A 237 9.41 -7.46 13.84
N ALA A 238 10.35 -6.56 14.16
CA ALA A 238 10.08 -5.13 14.34
C ALA A 238 11.21 -4.21 13.86
N LEU A 239 12.06 -4.66 12.92
CA LEU A 239 13.16 -3.86 12.34
C LEU A 239 12.65 -2.54 11.76
N ARG A 240 11.45 -2.53 11.19
CA ARG A 240 10.82 -1.30 10.66
C ARG A 240 10.53 -0.25 11.72
N LEU A 241 10.21 -0.65 12.97
CA LEU A 241 10.01 0.30 14.07
C LEU A 241 11.35 0.81 14.62
N GLU A 242 12.38 -0.03 14.64
CA GLU A 242 13.72 0.37 15.08
C GLU A 242 14.30 1.51 14.24
N LEU A 243 13.92 1.61 12.97
CA LEU A 243 14.33 2.73 12.12
C LEU A 243 13.97 4.09 12.72
N ALA A 244 12.81 4.20 13.38
CA ALA A 244 12.38 5.43 14.04
C ALA A 244 13.33 5.84 15.18
N LEU A 245 13.99 4.89 15.85
CA LEU A 245 14.95 5.14 16.93
C LEU A 245 16.31 5.62 16.41
N THR A 246 16.66 5.31 15.16
CA THR A 246 17.97 5.63 14.56
C THR A 246 18.01 6.97 13.83
N LYS A 247 16.93 7.78 13.90
CA LYS A 247 16.81 9.09 13.24
C LYS A 247 17.81 10.17 13.73
N GLY A 248 18.78 9.83 14.59
CA GLY A 248 19.88 10.69 15.04
C GLY A 248 21.29 10.11 14.76
N GLY A 249 21.41 9.11 13.89
CA GLY A 249 22.69 8.53 13.45
C GLY A 249 23.24 7.39 14.31
N ASP A 250 22.96 7.39 15.62
CA ASP A 250 23.40 6.32 16.51
C ASP A 250 22.74 4.97 16.17
N GLY A 251 23.54 3.90 16.17
CA GLY A 251 23.10 2.53 15.86
C GLY A 251 22.65 2.28 14.41
N ARG A 252 22.66 3.29 13.52
CA ARG A 252 22.14 3.16 12.13
C ARG A 252 22.83 2.06 11.34
N LYS A 253 24.16 1.98 11.40
CA LYS A 253 24.95 0.95 10.69
C LYS A 253 24.60 -0.47 11.17
N GLN A 254 24.49 -0.67 12.48
CA GLN A 254 24.10 -1.97 13.06
C GLN A 254 22.68 -2.37 12.64
N LEU A 255 21.77 -1.41 12.53
CA LEU A 255 20.42 -1.65 12.01
C LEU A 255 20.44 -2.05 10.53
N ILE A 256 21.24 -1.37 9.70
CA ILE A 256 21.45 -1.72 8.30
C ILE A 256 21.97 -3.16 8.17
N ASP A 257 22.97 -3.55 8.97
CA ASP A 257 23.50 -4.91 8.99
C ASP A 257 22.41 -5.95 9.33
N ARG A 258 21.58 -5.66 10.34
CA ARG A 258 20.46 -6.54 10.72
C ARG A 258 19.38 -6.63 9.64
N ILE A 259 19.07 -5.53 8.96
CA ILE A 259 18.13 -5.52 7.82
C ILE A 259 18.68 -6.39 6.68
N ALA A 260 19.95 -6.21 6.32
CA ALA A 260 20.59 -7.02 5.29
C ALA A 260 20.62 -8.52 5.66
N ALA A 261 20.91 -8.85 6.92
CA ALA A 261 20.87 -10.21 7.43
C ALA A 261 19.46 -10.81 7.39
N GLY A 262 18.44 -10.05 7.83
CA GLY A 262 17.04 -10.49 7.85
C GLY A 262 16.48 -10.83 6.46
N MET A 263 16.97 -10.20 5.39
CA MET A 263 16.58 -10.55 4.02
C MET A 263 17.03 -11.95 3.57
N SER A 264 18.01 -12.52 4.28
CA SER A 264 18.57 -13.86 4.02
C SER A 264 18.02 -14.91 5.00
N ASP A 265 17.04 -14.55 5.83
CA ASP A 265 16.45 -15.45 6.81
C ASP A 265 15.58 -16.53 6.15
N SER A 266 15.46 -17.67 6.81
CA SER A 266 14.57 -18.77 6.42
C SER A 266 13.11 -18.53 6.77
N VAL A 267 12.82 -17.64 7.72
CA VAL A 267 11.47 -17.33 8.21
C VAL A 267 10.84 -16.21 7.40
N HIS A 268 9.69 -16.48 6.77
CA HIS A 268 8.98 -15.54 5.90
C HIS A 268 8.77 -14.15 6.55
N ASP A 269 8.25 -14.10 7.77
CA ASP A 269 7.96 -12.84 8.47
C ASP A 269 9.22 -11.98 8.70
N ASN A 270 10.36 -12.60 8.99
CA ASN A 270 11.63 -11.92 9.20
C ASN A 270 12.10 -11.27 7.89
N VAL A 271 11.98 -12.01 6.78
CA VAL A 271 12.32 -11.51 5.44
C VAL A 271 11.41 -10.37 5.04
N VAL A 272 10.09 -10.51 5.20
CA VAL A 272 9.13 -9.45 4.87
C VAL A 272 9.39 -8.19 5.69
N ASP A 273 9.63 -8.30 6.99
CA ASP A 273 9.94 -7.14 7.83
C ASP A 273 11.24 -6.44 7.41
N ALA A 274 12.29 -7.21 7.08
CA ALA A 274 13.54 -6.66 6.55
C ALA A 274 13.34 -5.95 5.19
N LEU A 275 12.53 -6.52 4.28
CA LEU A 275 12.18 -5.90 3.00
C LEU A 275 11.39 -4.58 3.18
N LEU A 276 10.44 -4.55 4.10
CA LEU A 276 9.68 -3.33 4.42
C LEU A 276 10.58 -2.27 5.09
N ALA A 277 11.46 -2.68 6.00
CA ALA A 277 12.46 -1.79 6.61
C ALA A 277 13.41 -1.19 5.56
N ALA A 278 13.83 -1.98 4.56
CA ALA A 278 14.62 -1.48 3.44
C ALA A 278 13.89 -0.39 2.64
N ARG A 279 12.59 -0.56 2.39
CA ARG A 279 11.80 0.49 1.72
C ARG A 279 11.80 1.79 2.54
N PHE A 280 11.63 1.72 3.86
CA PHE A 280 11.71 2.90 4.72
C PHE A 280 13.09 3.55 4.73
N LEU A 281 14.17 2.74 4.75
CA LEU A 281 15.53 3.25 4.62
C LEU A 281 15.74 4.00 3.31
N ALA A 282 15.25 3.47 2.20
CA ALA A 282 15.36 4.11 0.89
C ALA A 282 14.63 5.46 0.83
N THR A 283 13.43 5.55 1.41
CA THR A 283 12.69 6.82 1.53
C THR A 283 13.46 7.87 2.33
N ALA A 284 14.21 7.46 3.35
CA ALA A 284 15.03 8.34 4.16
C ALA A 284 16.41 8.69 3.53
N ALA A 285 16.82 8.00 2.46
CA ALA A 285 18.12 8.19 1.82
C ALA A 285 18.10 9.39 0.84
N THR A 286 18.25 10.60 1.38
CA THR A 286 18.12 11.84 0.63
C THR A 286 19.42 12.34 -0.01
N ASP A 287 20.57 12.04 0.60
CA ASP A 287 21.92 12.45 0.18
C ASP A 287 22.77 11.27 -0.32
N GLU A 288 23.99 11.53 -0.81
CA GLU A 288 24.88 10.46 -1.30
C GLU A 288 25.37 9.51 -0.23
N GLU A 289 25.62 9.99 0.99
CA GLU A 289 26.16 9.19 2.09
C GLU A 289 25.12 8.15 2.53
N SER A 290 23.89 8.59 2.78
CA SER A 290 22.76 7.73 3.13
C SER A 290 22.37 6.74 2.02
N ARG A 291 22.66 7.06 0.74
CA ARG A 291 22.51 6.11 -0.38
C ARG A 291 23.63 5.08 -0.44
N ARG A 292 24.88 5.46 -0.12
CA ARG A 292 26.00 4.49 0.00
C ARG A 292 25.75 3.51 1.14
N ASP A 293 25.24 4.00 2.27
CA ASP A 293 24.80 3.17 3.39
C ASP A 293 23.74 2.13 2.97
N PHE A 294 22.93 2.45 1.97
CA PHE A 294 21.90 1.55 1.44
C PHE A 294 22.44 0.47 0.49
N GLU A 295 23.66 0.59 -0.04
CA GLU A 295 24.21 -0.34 -1.05
C GLU A 295 24.22 -1.80 -0.59
N GLN A 296 24.52 -2.04 0.68
CA GLN A 296 24.48 -3.39 1.27
C GLN A 296 23.05 -3.97 1.22
N VAL A 297 22.05 -3.14 1.52
CA VAL A 297 20.64 -3.52 1.52
C VAL A 297 20.14 -3.75 0.09
N SER A 298 20.47 -2.87 -0.85
CA SER A 298 20.09 -3.03 -2.26
C SER A 298 20.72 -4.29 -2.87
N THR A 299 21.97 -4.59 -2.51
CA THR A 299 22.66 -5.81 -2.95
C THR A 299 21.95 -7.05 -2.42
N LYS A 300 21.66 -7.13 -1.12
CA LYS A 300 20.95 -8.30 -0.55
C LYS A 300 19.55 -8.49 -1.11
N LEU A 301 18.84 -7.38 -1.35
CA LEU A 301 17.55 -7.42 -2.02
C LEU A 301 17.69 -7.98 -3.45
N ALA A 302 18.64 -7.49 -4.25
CA ALA A 302 18.82 -7.95 -5.62
C ALA A 302 19.33 -9.39 -5.72
N GLU A 303 20.27 -9.79 -4.85
CA GLU A 303 20.72 -11.18 -4.71
C GLU A 303 19.54 -12.12 -4.41
N GLY A 304 18.64 -11.72 -3.52
CA GLY A 304 17.47 -12.54 -3.20
C GLY A 304 16.51 -12.73 -4.40
N VAL A 305 16.47 -11.78 -5.33
CA VAL A 305 15.74 -11.92 -6.61
C VAL A 305 16.51 -12.84 -7.57
N GLU A 306 17.81 -12.61 -7.72
CA GLU A 306 18.71 -13.41 -8.55
C GLU A 306 18.66 -14.90 -8.19
N TRP A 307 18.75 -15.21 -6.91
CA TRP A 307 18.74 -16.58 -6.39
C TRP A 307 17.33 -17.14 -6.15
N ARG A 308 16.28 -16.37 -6.47
CA ARG A 308 14.87 -16.74 -6.27
C ARG A 308 14.61 -17.27 -4.85
N HIS A 309 15.17 -16.60 -3.85
CA HIS A 309 15.12 -17.07 -2.47
C HIS A 309 13.66 -17.13 -1.99
N ARG A 310 13.17 -18.36 -1.78
CA ARG A 310 11.74 -18.70 -1.66
C ARG A 310 11.01 -18.02 -0.50
N PRO A 311 11.59 -17.84 0.71
CA PRO A 311 10.93 -17.00 1.69
C PRO A 311 10.71 -15.60 1.12
N ALA A 312 9.42 -15.26 0.94
CA ALA A 312 8.93 -13.95 0.52
C ALA A 312 9.45 -13.47 -0.86
N LEU A 313 9.67 -14.36 -1.84
CA LEU A 313 10.12 -13.94 -3.19
C LEU A 313 9.16 -12.94 -3.84
N VAL A 314 7.85 -13.18 -3.72
CA VAL A 314 6.80 -12.27 -4.21
C VAL A 314 6.95 -10.88 -3.58
N ASP A 315 7.09 -10.80 -2.25
CA ASP A 315 7.26 -9.53 -1.54
C ASP A 315 8.54 -8.83 -1.95
N ARG A 316 9.63 -9.59 -2.15
CA ARG A 316 10.91 -9.06 -2.61
C ARG A 316 10.79 -8.43 -4.00
N LEU A 317 10.15 -9.10 -4.95
CA LEU A 317 9.89 -8.57 -6.29
C LEU A 317 9.07 -7.28 -6.23
N ARG A 318 8.03 -7.24 -5.38
CA ARG A 318 7.19 -6.05 -5.19
C ARG A 318 7.95 -4.88 -4.57
N VAL A 319 8.78 -5.14 -3.55
CA VAL A 319 9.62 -4.09 -2.95
C VAL A 319 10.66 -3.59 -3.96
N ALA A 320 11.30 -4.48 -4.72
CA ALA A 320 12.20 -4.09 -5.80
C ALA A 320 11.50 -3.19 -6.83
N ALA A 321 10.30 -3.57 -7.29
CA ALA A 321 9.52 -2.78 -8.25
C ALA A 321 9.19 -1.39 -7.70
N GLY A 322 8.74 -1.32 -6.44
CA GLY A 322 8.48 -0.06 -5.75
C GLY A 322 9.72 0.84 -5.67
N LEU A 323 10.88 0.27 -5.34
CA LEU A 323 12.15 1.01 -5.27
C LEU A 323 12.61 1.51 -6.65
N VAL A 324 12.48 0.71 -7.71
CA VAL A 324 12.78 1.15 -9.09
C VAL A 324 11.89 2.34 -9.49
N ARG A 325 10.60 2.26 -9.16
CA ARG A 325 9.60 3.29 -9.46
C ARG A 325 9.87 4.60 -8.70
N GLU A 326 10.15 4.49 -7.40
CA GLU A 326 10.24 5.61 -6.46
C GLU A 326 11.63 6.26 -6.44
N HIS A 327 12.70 5.51 -6.73
CA HIS A 327 14.08 5.94 -6.54
C HIS A 327 14.98 5.59 -7.73
N ARG A 328 15.25 6.57 -8.61
CA ARG A 328 16.13 6.36 -9.78
C ARG A 328 17.52 5.83 -9.43
N TRP A 329 18.08 6.26 -8.29
CA TRP A 329 19.41 5.85 -7.84
C TRP A 329 19.50 4.39 -7.38
N PHE A 330 18.36 3.71 -7.19
CA PHE A 330 18.33 2.30 -6.77
C PHE A 330 18.90 1.36 -7.86
N VAL A 331 18.73 1.71 -9.13
CA VAL A 331 19.19 0.91 -10.29
C VAL A 331 20.68 1.18 -10.54
N ALA A 332 21.52 0.78 -9.59
CA ALA A 332 22.97 0.78 -9.74
C ALA A 332 23.42 -0.46 -10.54
N PRO A 333 24.57 -0.44 -11.25
CA PRO A 333 24.97 -1.51 -12.18
C PRO A 333 24.94 -2.94 -11.59
N VAL A 334 25.38 -3.11 -10.33
CA VAL A 334 25.38 -4.41 -9.65
C VAL A 334 23.94 -4.87 -9.35
N THR A 335 23.14 -3.99 -8.77
CA THR A 335 21.73 -4.23 -8.45
C THR A 335 20.93 -4.54 -9.72
N GLU A 336 21.08 -3.73 -10.76
CA GLU A 336 20.46 -3.91 -12.08
C GLU A 336 20.78 -5.28 -12.66
N ALA A 337 22.07 -5.65 -12.70
CA ALA A 337 22.50 -6.93 -13.26
C ALA A 337 21.90 -8.13 -12.51
N SER A 338 21.84 -8.09 -11.18
CA SER A 338 21.22 -9.14 -10.36
C SER A 338 19.70 -9.23 -10.57
N LEU A 339 19.01 -8.09 -10.62
CA LEU A 339 17.57 -8.06 -10.91
C LEU A 339 17.27 -8.65 -12.29
N LEU A 340 18.04 -8.28 -13.32
CA LEU A 340 17.87 -8.80 -14.68
C LEU A 340 18.15 -10.31 -14.74
N ARG A 341 19.17 -10.82 -14.05
CA ARG A 341 19.43 -12.27 -13.99
C ARG A 341 18.29 -13.03 -13.31
N GLY A 342 17.78 -12.53 -12.18
CA GLY A 342 16.64 -13.14 -11.50
C GLY A 342 15.37 -13.14 -12.35
N LEU A 343 15.07 -12.00 -13.00
CA LEU A 343 13.96 -11.89 -13.94
C LEU A 343 14.09 -12.87 -15.11
N ALA A 344 15.28 -13.04 -15.67
CA ALA A 344 15.52 -13.99 -16.76
C ALA A 344 15.30 -15.44 -16.32
N CYS A 345 15.68 -15.81 -15.09
CA CYS A 345 15.40 -17.13 -14.54
C CYS A 345 13.89 -17.40 -14.43
N ILE A 346 13.13 -16.43 -13.91
CA ILE A 346 11.68 -16.56 -13.69
C ILE A 346 10.92 -16.71 -15.02
N GLN A 347 11.40 -16.14 -16.12
CA GLN A 347 10.77 -16.29 -17.43
C GLN A 347 10.59 -17.75 -17.84
N GLY A 348 11.60 -18.59 -17.56
CA GLY A 348 11.59 -20.03 -17.87
C GLY A 348 10.75 -20.88 -16.91
N GLU A 349 10.27 -20.29 -15.81
CA GLU A 349 9.41 -20.97 -14.83
C GLU A 349 7.94 -20.81 -15.23
N GLY A 350 7.47 -21.71 -16.09
CA GLY A 350 6.08 -22.18 -16.14
C GLY A 350 5.00 -21.24 -16.72
N SER A 351 4.60 -21.50 -17.96
CA SER A 351 3.17 -21.51 -18.35
C SER A 351 2.63 -22.95 -18.37
N GLU A 352 3.45 -23.94 -18.72
CA GLU A 352 3.07 -25.35 -18.90
C GLU A 352 2.91 -26.17 -17.61
N ARG A 353 3.32 -25.64 -16.44
CA ARG A 353 3.39 -26.39 -15.18
C ARG A 353 2.20 -26.21 -14.23
N VAL A 354 1.31 -25.26 -14.50
CA VAL A 354 0.19 -24.98 -13.59
C VAL A 354 -1.01 -25.84 -14.00
N SER A 355 -1.06 -27.09 -13.52
CA SER A 355 -2.26 -27.92 -13.57
C SER A 355 -3.01 -27.84 -12.24
N GLY A 356 -4.14 -27.12 -12.20
CA GLY A 356 -4.98 -27.00 -11.01
C GLY A 356 -4.83 -25.67 -10.26
N ASN A 357 -4.88 -25.71 -8.92
CA ASN A 357 -4.78 -24.53 -8.06
C ASN A 357 -3.32 -24.02 -8.01
N ASP A 358 -3.09 -22.70 -8.01
CA ASP A 358 -1.77 -22.04 -7.92
C ASP A 358 -1.14 -22.19 -6.52
N GLY A 359 -1.13 -23.41 -5.97
CA GLY A 359 -0.67 -23.71 -4.62
C GLY A 359 0.81 -23.37 -4.40
N ASP A 360 1.60 -23.34 -5.47
CA ASP A 360 3.02 -22.99 -5.45
C ASP A 360 3.26 -21.48 -5.67
N GLY A 361 2.22 -20.67 -5.90
CA GLY A 361 2.33 -19.22 -6.11
C GLY A 361 3.10 -18.83 -7.37
N VAL A 362 3.06 -19.66 -8.41
CA VAL A 362 3.77 -19.46 -9.68
C VAL A 362 3.19 -18.27 -10.42
N ILE A 363 1.86 -18.18 -10.52
CA ILE A 363 1.20 -17.06 -11.21
C ILE A 363 1.52 -15.76 -10.47
N LEU A 364 1.42 -15.77 -9.14
CA LEU A 364 1.72 -14.59 -8.32
C LEU A 364 3.19 -14.13 -8.44
N THR A 365 4.12 -15.08 -8.51
CA THR A 365 5.55 -14.80 -8.72
C THR A 365 5.79 -14.19 -10.10
N ARG A 366 5.20 -14.78 -11.15
CA ARG A 366 5.31 -14.27 -12.53
C ARG A 366 4.70 -12.88 -12.68
N ALA A 367 3.53 -12.65 -12.10
CA ALA A 367 2.88 -11.33 -12.12
C ALA A 367 3.74 -10.28 -11.41
N SER A 368 4.32 -10.62 -10.25
CA SER A 368 5.21 -9.71 -9.52
C SER A 368 6.53 -9.46 -10.26
N ALA A 369 7.05 -10.46 -10.98
CA ALA A 369 8.23 -10.31 -11.84
C ALA A 369 7.94 -9.43 -13.06
N ALA A 370 6.77 -9.62 -13.69
CA ALA A 370 6.30 -8.77 -14.78
C ALA A 370 6.16 -7.31 -14.34
N SER A 371 5.58 -7.04 -13.15
CA SER A 371 5.52 -5.68 -12.59
C SER A 371 6.90 -5.06 -12.37
N LEU A 372 7.88 -5.82 -11.85
CA LEU A 372 9.25 -5.33 -11.70
C LEU A 372 9.90 -5.03 -13.06
N ALA A 373 9.73 -5.91 -14.04
CA ALA A 373 10.24 -5.72 -15.39
C ALA A 373 9.60 -4.50 -16.08
N PHE A 374 8.32 -4.24 -15.83
CA PHE A 374 7.63 -3.04 -16.31
C PHE A 374 8.19 -1.76 -15.67
N GLU A 375 8.45 -1.74 -14.36
CA GLU A 375 9.09 -0.57 -13.73
C GLU A 375 10.52 -0.33 -14.23
N LEU A 376 11.27 -1.40 -14.52
CA LEU A 376 12.58 -1.28 -15.20
C LEU A 376 12.44 -0.73 -16.62
N PHE A 377 11.44 -1.18 -17.39
CA PHE A 377 11.14 -0.63 -18.71
C PHE A 377 10.90 0.89 -18.63
N ARG A 378 10.03 1.33 -17.72
CA ARG A 378 9.79 2.78 -17.49
C ARG A 378 11.05 3.52 -17.06
N HIS A 379 11.91 2.88 -16.27
CA HIS A 379 13.19 3.44 -15.86
C HIS A 379 14.11 3.69 -17.07
N TYR A 380 14.30 2.71 -17.96
CA TYR A 380 15.11 2.88 -19.17
C TYR A 380 14.51 3.91 -20.14
N GLN A 381 13.18 3.93 -20.31
CA GLN A 381 12.49 4.96 -21.09
C GLN A 381 12.77 6.36 -20.57
N LYS A 382 12.70 6.57 -19.25
CA LYS A 382 13.01 7.87 -18.61
C LYS A 382 14.48 8.29 -18.81
N LEU A 383 15.39 7.34 -18.94
CA LEU A 383 16.81 7.60 -19.23
C LEU A 383 17.10 7.78 -20.73
N GLY A 384 16.14 7.48 -21.62
CA GLY A 384 16.35 7.51 -23.06
C GLY A 384 17.34 6.46 -23.56
N VAL A 385 17.53 5.36 -22.81
CA VAL A 385 18.42 4.26 -23.17
C VAL A 385 17.63 3.04 -23.60
N LYS A 386 18.25 2.21 -24.45
CA LYS A 386 17.63 0.97 -24.92
C LYS A 386 17.51 -0.04 -23.78
N GLU A 387 16.33 -0.62 -23.63
CA GLU A 387 16.07 -1.62 -22.61
C GLU A 387 16.79 -2.97 -22.89
N PRO A 388 17.24 -3.67 -21.83
CA PRO A 388 17.85 -4.99 -21.96
C PRO A 388 16.90 -6.05 -22.54
N GLU A 389 17.47 -7.11 -23.12
CA GLU A 389 16.70 -8.22 -23.70
C GLU A 389 15.73 -8.87 -22.72
N THR A 390 16.13 -9.05 -21.46
CA THR A 390 15.26 -9.59 -20.41
C THR A 390 13.97 -8.79 -20.25
N VAL A 391 14.04 -7.46 -20.33
CA VAL A 391 12.86 -6.59 -20.17
C VAL A 391 11.94 -6.70 -21.38
N ARG A 392 12.50 -6.68 -22.61
CA ARG A 392 11.72 -6.92 -23.84
C ARG A 392 11.00 -8.26 -23.81
N ARG A 393 11.67 -9.31 -23.34
CA ARG A 393 11.06 -10.63 -23.26
C ARG A 393 9.88 -10.68 -22.27
N TRP A 394 9.94 -9.94 -21.17
CA TRP A 394 8.78 -9.80 -20.28
C TRP A 394 7.62 -9.04 -20.94
N GLN A 395 7.91 -8.02 -21.73
CA GLN A 395 6.89 -7.33 -22.53
C GLN A 395 6.19 -8.28 -23.50
N GLU A 396 6.95 -9.13 -24.19
CA GLU A 396 6.41 -10.17 -25.09
C GLU A 396 5.53 -11.17 -24.33
N ILE A 397 5.99 -11.68 -23.18
CA ILE A 397 5.23 -12.59 -22.31
C ILE A 397 3.89 -11.95 -21.91
N CYS A 398 3.89 -10.70 -21.46
CA CYS A 398 2.67 -10.02 -21.03
C CYS A 398 1.73 -9.69 -22.19
N SER A 399 2.22 -9.73 -23.44
CA SER A 399 1.43 -9.51 -24.65
C SER A 399 0.86 -10.80 -25.23
N ASP A 400 1.31 -11.98 -24.78
CA ASP A 400 0.83 -13.28 -25.26
C ASP A 400 -0.62 -13.51 -24.80
N PRO A 401 -1.60 -13.67 -25.70
CA PRO A 401 -2.99 -13.94 -25.33
C PRO A 401 -3.20 -15.21 -24.51
N ASN A 402 -2.26 -16.16 -24.55
CA ASN A 402 -2.33 -17.42 -23.81
C ASN A 402 -1.75 -17.33 -22.39
N GLU A 403 -1.18 -16.18 -22.02
CA GLU A 403 -0.65 -15.94 -20.68
C GLU A 403 -1.76 -15.57 -19.69
N PHE A 404 -1.54 -15.88 -18.41
CA PHE A 404 -2.47 -15.57 -17.32
C PHE A 404 -2.80 -14.07 -17.28
N ALA A 405 -4.08 -13.74 -17.05
CA ALA A 405 -4.54 -12.36 -17.05
C ALA A 405 -3.80 -11.50 -16.01
N GLU A 406 -3.46 -12.06 -14.85
CA GLU A 406 -2.69 -11.41 -13.79
C GLU A 406 -1.29 -10.97 -14.27
N VAL A 407 -0.64 -11.81 -15.09
CA VAL A 407 0.68 -11.51 -15.66
C VAL A 407 0.56 -10.48 -16.78
N ARG A 408 -0.43 -10.62 -17.67
CA ARG A 408 -0.68 -9.63 -18.75
C ARG A 408 -1.02 -8.25 -18.19
N ASN A 409 -1.89 -8.20 -17.17
CA ASN A 409 -2.32 -6.97 -16.53
C ASN A 409 -1.20 -6.26 -15.76
N ALA A 410 -0.13 -6.96 -15.39
CA ALA A 410 1.05 -6.34 -14.77
C ALA A 410 1.78 -5.36 -15.71
N TRP A 411 1.62 -5.52 -17.04
CA TRP A 411 2.18 -4.62 -18.06
C TRP A 411 1.13 -3.68 -18.66
N ALA A 412 -0.14 -4.09 -18.67
CA ALA A 412 -1.24 -3.41 -19.36
C ALA A 412 -1.78 -2.16 -18.65
N THR A 413 -1.16 -1.68 -17.56
CA THR A 413 -1.45 -0.34 -17.01
C THR A 413 -1.05 0.80 -17.94
N VAL A 414 -0.46 0.53 -19.12
CA VAL A 414 -0.05 1.56 -20.11
C VAL A 414 -0.49 1.27 -21.56
N SER A 415 -1.34 0.27 -21.79
CA SER A 415 -1.90 0.07 -23.14
C SER A 415 -3.22 0.82 -23.27
N ALA A 416 -3.11 2.08 -23.70
CA ALA A 416 -4.22 2.94 -24.11
C ALA A 416 -4.98 2.36 -25.32
#